data_AF-A0A0F5PDF6-F1
#
_entry.id   AF-A0A0F5PDF6-F1
#
_cell.length_a   1.000
_cell.length_b   1.000
_cell.length_c   1.000
_cell.angle_alpha   90.00
_cell.angle_beta   90.00
_cell.angle_gamma   90.00
#
_symmetry.space_group_name_H-M   'P 1'
#
loop_
_entity.id
_entity.type
_entity.pdbx_description
1 polymer ?
#
loop_
_entity_poly.entity_id
_entity_poly.type
_entity_poly.pdbx_seq_one_letter_code
_entity_poly.pdbx_strand_id
1 'polypeptide(L)'
;MPDPSRTVIRPFGFDYPAAFAAGRPPRSQAVAARLMALDPTYRRRMLALLRRAMQRRHRRVDNVFLHRFEEVKGGLGINVVDQDDRLLVGAYFSQEYAFESAALFNPSIVEIPHRDPGDGSIRFLLSLRGVGEGHVSSVTFRSGSWDGGDGLVIDTASGQGVPPRIERQEQGWVRLRSDDSEDISETVIFPILPSQRQGVEDLRLVRFTDHDGAQSVIGTYTAFDGSTARAELLRGIDVRTYEMRPLVGAMAGYKGMALFPRRIDGRYTMLGRQDSESLWLLQSDTLERWEEGVPIMAPRYPWEFVQIGNCGSPIEIDEGWLVFTHGVGLVRGYCIGACLLDRDDPTKVLARTPSPLLFPSGEEHGGYVPNVTYSCGALLHRRRVLLPYAVADEYSAFAVASVDDLLSVMR
;
A
#
# COMPACT_ATOMS: atom_id res chain seq x y z
N MET A 1 13.51 -5.30 -3.93
CA MET A 1 13.26 -6.02 -5.19
C MET A 1 12.01 -6.87 -5.07
N PRO A 2 11.29 -7.12 -6.17
CA PRO A 2 10.22 -8.13 -6.25
C PRO A 2 10.72 -9.52 -5.82
N ASP A 3 9.83 -10.34 -5.27
CA ASP A 3 10.14 -11.70 -4.83
C ASP A 3 8.97 -12.66 -5.13
N PRO A 4 9.08 -13.49 -6.19
CA PRO A 4 8.02 -14.45 -6.54
C PRO A 4 7.90 -15.61 -5.55
N SER A 5 8.86 -15.79 -4.64
CA SER A 5 8.78 -16.81 -3.59
C SER A 5 7.85 -16.42 -2.45
N ARG A 6 7.48 -15.13 -2.33
CA ARG A 6 6.55 -14.64 -1.33
C ARG A 6 5.12 -14.69 -1.86
N THR A 7 4.34 -15.56 -1.24
CA THR A 7 2.99 -15.89 -1.68
C THR A 7 1.99 -15.83 -0.54
N VAL A 8 0.72 -15.61 -0.88
CA VAL A 8 -0.42 -15.79 0.02
C VAL A 8 -1.34 -16.89 -0.51
N ILE A 9 -2.18 -17.46 0.35
CA ILE A 9 -3.28 -18.34 -0.08
C ILE A 9 -4.56 -17.53 -0.20
N ARG A 10 -5.20 -17.56 -1.38
CA ARG A 10 -6.44 -16.84 -1.67
C ARG A 10 -7.57 -17.81 -2.06
N PRO A 11 -8.84 -17.41 -1.93
CA PRO A 11 -9.93 -18.15 -2.52
C PRO A 11 -9.69 -18.41 -4.01
N PHE A 12 -10.01 -19.62 -4.46
CA PHE A 12 -10.01 -19.99 -5.87
C PHE A 12 -11.42 -20.41 -6.28
N GLY A 13 -12.03 -19.60 -7.15
CA GLY A 13 -13.32 -19.87 -7.76
C GLY A 13 -13.15 -20.44 -9.15
N PHE A 14 -13.94 -21.46 -9.48
CA PHE A 14 -13.98 -22.05 -10.81
C PHE A 14 -15.42 -22.41 -11.16
N ASP A 15 -16.03 -21.61 -12.03
CA ASP A 15 -17.36 -21.88 -12.55
C ASP A 15 -17.30 -22.44 -13.96
N TYR A 16 -18.45 -22.94 -14.44
CA TYR A 16 -18.64 -23.13 -15.86
C TYR A 16 -18.86 -21.77 -16.53
N PRO A 17 -18.36 -21.55 -17.76
CA PRO A 17 -18.82 -20.41 -18.54
C PRO A 17 -20.34 -20.47 -18.68
N ALA A 18 -21.02 -19.32 -18.64
CA ALA A 18 -22.48 -19.25 -18.54
C ALA A 18 -23.22 -20.12 -19.57
N ALA A 19 -22.72 -20.16 -20.82
CA ALA A 19 -23.28 -20.98 -21.89
C ALA A 19 -23.28 -22.50 -21.62
N PHE A 20 -22.46 -22.98 -20.69
CA PHE A 20 -22.32 -24.40 -20.33
C PHE A 20 -22.81 -24.73 -18.92
N ALA A 21 -23.36 -23.75 -18.19
CA ALA A 21 -23.83 -23.95 -16.81
C ALA A 21 -25.22 -24.60 -16.76
N ALA A 22 -26.06 -24.39 -17.77
CA ALA A 22 -27.44 -24.87 -17.79
C ALA A 22 -27.53 -26.41 -17.69
N GLY A 23 -28.41 -26.89 -16.81
CA GLY A 23 -28.67 -28.32 -16.60
C GLY A 23 -27.57 -29.09 -15.87
N ARG A 24 -26.54 -28.41 -15.35
CA ARG A 24 -25.44 -29.03 -14.59
C ARG A 24 -25.46 -28.57 -13.14
N PRO A 25 -25.01 -29.42 -12.19
CA PRO A 25 -24.68 -28.91 -10.86
C PRO A 25 -23.55 -27.86 -10.99
N PRO A 26 -23.48 -26.89 -10.06
CA PRO A 26 -22.37 -25.96 -9.99
C PRO A 26 -21.02 -26.69 -10.05
N ARG A 27 -20.05 -26.10 -10.76
CA ARG A 27 -18.75 -26.75 -10.99
C ARG A 27 -18.02 -27.04 -9.67
N SER A 28 -18.21 -26.20 -8.66
CA SER A 28 -17.77 -26.41 -7.28
C SER A 28 -18.29 -27.73 -6.71
N GLN A 29 -19.60 -27.99 -6.78
CA GLN A 29 -20.22 -29.24 -6.34
C GLN A 29 -19.69 -30.45 -7.10
N ALA A 30 -19.56 -30.32 -8.43
CA ALA A 30 -19.05 -31.40 -9.27
C ALA A 30 -17.57 -31.74 -8.97
N VAL A 31 -16.74 -30.77 -8.57
CA VAL A 31 -15.37 -31.02 -8.09
C VAL A 31 -15.38 -31.71 -6.74
N ALA A 32 -16.16 -31.19 -5.79
CA ALA A 32 -16.28 -31.76 -4.44
C ALA A 32 -16.74 -33.23 -4.48
N ALA A 33 -17.77 -33.53 -5.27
CA ALA A 33 -18.28 -34.89 -5.45
C ALA A 33 -17.24 -35.85 -6.05
N ARG A 34 -16.49 -35.40 -7.08
CA ARG A 34 -15.40 -36.20 -7.66
C ARG A 34 -14.29 -36.47 -6.66
N LEU A 35 -13.92 -35.47 -5.86
CA LEU A 35 -12.93 -35.62 -4.81
C LEU A 35 -13.40 -36.67 -3.79
N MET A 36 -14.65 -36.59 -3.33
CA MET A 36 -15.21 -37.53 -2.34
C MET A 36 -15.45 -38.94 -2.89
N ALA A 37 -15.50 -39.13 -4.21
CA ALA A 37 -15.59 -40.44 -4.84
C ALA A 37 -14.24 -41.19 -4.92
N LEU A 38 -13.12 -40.52 -4.67
CA LEU A 38 -11.79 -41.16 -4.67
C LEU A 38 -11.60 -42.05 -3.44
N ASP A 39 -10.75 -43.09 -3.60
CA ASP A 39 -10.32 -43.94 -2.50
C ASP A 39 -9.71 -43.10 -1.34
N PRO A 40 -10.09 -43.33 -0.07
CA PRO A 40 -9.58 -42.56 1.06
C PRO A 40 -8.06 -42.60 1.22
N THR A 41 -7.39 -43.70 0.85
CA THR A 41 -5.92 -43.79 0.91
C THR A 41 -5.28 -42.92 -0.16
N TYR A 42 -5.90 -42.81 -1.34
CA TYR A 42 -5.48 -41.87 -2.38
C TYR A 42 -5.60 -40.41 -1.90
N ARG A 43 -6.74 -40.03 -1.31
CA ARG A 43 -6.95 -38.67 -0.76
C ARG A 43 -5.91 -38.29 0.30
N ARG A 44 -5.61 -39.19 1.24
CA ARG A 44 -4.57 -38.97 2.26
C ARG A 44 -3.18 -38.75 1.66
N ARG A 45 -2.82 -39.51 0.61
CA ARG A 45 -1.54 -39.32 -0.10
C ARG A 45 -1.46 -37.98 -0.81
N MET A 46 -2.56 -37.55 -1.46
CA MET A 46 -2.64 -36.22 -2.09
C MET A 46 -2.42 -35.11 -1.06
N LEU A 47 -3.13 -35.18 0.07
CA LEU A 47 -2.99 -34.20 1.15
C LEU A 47 -1.57 -34.18 1.72
N ALA A 48 -0.95 -35.33 1.97
CA ALA A 48 0.41 -35.41 2.50
C ALA A 48 1.45 -34.77 1.57
N LEU A 49 1.34 -34.97 0.25
CA LEU A 49 2.22 -34.35 -0.73
C LEU A 49 2.06 -32.82 -0.76
N LEU A 50 0.82 -32.34 -0.82
CA LEU A 50 0.51 -30.91 -0.83
C LEU A 50 0.97 -30.23 0.46
N ARG A 51 0.61 -30.79 1.61
CA ARG A 51 0.89 -30.23 2.94
C ARG A 51 2.39 -30.05 3.17
N ARG A 52 3.21 -31.03 2.75
CA ARG A 52 4.68 -30.94 2.81
C ARG A 52 5.23 -29.75 1.99
N ALA A 53 4.67 -29.49 0.81
CA ALA A 53 5.09 -28.36 -0.02
C ALA A 53 4.64 -27.02 0.58
N MET A 54 3.37 -26.93 0.99
CA MET A 54 2.77 -25.70 1.48
C MET A 54 3.29 -25.27 2.85
N GLN A 55 3.54 -26.19 3.78
CA GLN A 55 4.06 -25.88 5.12
C GLN A 55 5.45 -25.22 5.10
N ARG A 56 6.21 -25.35 4.01
CA ARG A 56 7.49 -24.64 3.83
C ARG A 56 7.31 -23.15 3.55
N ARG A 57 6.15 -22.75 3.02
CA ARG A 57 5.86 -21.40 2.49
C ARG A 57 4.74 -20.68 3.24
N HIS A 58 3.88 -21.42 3.94
CA HIS A 58 2.71 -20.90 4.65
C HIS A 58 2.65 -21.46 6.07
N ARG A 59 2.76 -20.57 7.05
CA ARG A 59 2.51 -20.86 8.46
C ARG A 59 1.03 -21.22 8.64
N ARG A 60 0.79 -22.24 9.47
CA ARG A 60 -0.56 -22.68 9.86
C ARG A 60 -1.48 -22.94 8.64
N VAL A 61 -0.91 -23.45 7.53
CA VAL A 61 -1.65 -23.71 6.28
C VAL A 61 -2.93 -24.54 6.48
N ASP A 62 -2.91 -25.47 7.42
CA ASP A 62 -4.06 -26.31 7.72
C ASP A 62 -5.25 -25.47 8.22
N ASN A 63 -5.00 -24.43 9.03
CA ASN A 63 -6.04 -23.53 9.51
C ASN A 63 -6.64 -22.73 8.34
N VAL A 64 -5.79 -22.32 7.38
CA VAL A 64 -6.23 -21.60 6.17
C VAL A 64 -7.15 -22.47 5.32
N PHE A 65 -6.77 -23.74 5.10
CA PHE A 65 -7.59 -24.68 4.33
C PHE A 65 -8.88 -25.06 5.06
N LEU A 66 -8.84 -25.27 6.38
CA LEU A 66 -10.06 -25.52 7.16
C LEU A 66 -11.01 -24.33 7.11
N HIS A 67 -10.50 -23.10 7.24
CA HIS A 67 -11.32 -21.91 7.09
C HIS A 67 -11.95 -21.83 5.69
N ARG A 68 -11.16 -22.09 4.64
CA ARG A 68 -11.68 -22.12 3.27
C ARG A 68 -12.79 -23.15 3.12
N PHE A 69 -12.64 -24.34 3.69
CA PHE A 69 -13.69 -25.35 3.71
C PHE A 69 -14.96 -24.82 4.39
N GLU A 70 -14.84 -24.19 5.55
CA GLU A 70 -15.98 -23.61 6.28
C GLU A 70 -16.72 -22.54 5.47
N GLU A 71 -16.00 -21.72 4.69
CA GLU A 71 -16.59 -20.72 3.79
C GLU A 71 -17.40 -21.34 2.64
N VAL A 72 -16.93 -22.47 2.08
CA VAL A 72 -17.55 -23.05 0.87
C VAL A 72 -18.53 -24.19 1.17
N LYS A 73 -18.46 -24.85 2.34
CA LYS A 73 -19.17 -26.12 2.62
C LYS A 73 -20.67 -26.05 2.36
N GLY A 74 -21.31 -24.92 2.62
CA GLY A 74 -22.76 -24.74 2.42
C GLY A 74 -23.19 -24.85 0.95
N GLY A 75 -22.30 -24.58 0.01
CA GLY A 75 -22.56 -24.63 -1.43
C GLY A 75 -22.15 -25.94 -2.11
N LEU A 76 -21.45 -26.84 -1.43
CA LEU A 76 -20.83 -28.02 -2.07
C LEU A 76 -21.76 -29.22 -2.27
N GLY A 77 -22.91 -29.27 -1.59
CA GLY A 77 -23.86 -30.38 -1.69
C GLY A 77 -23.30 -31.73 -1.17
N ILE A 78 -22.22 -31.69 -0.39
CA ILE A 78 -21.60 -32.86 0.25
C ILE A 78 -21.45 -32.61 1.75
N ASN A 79 -21.47 -33.68 2.54
CA ASN A 79 -21.16 -33.62 3.97
C ASN A 79 -19.80 -34.28 4.22
N VAL A 80 -18.83 -33.51 4.70
CA VAL A 80 -17.47 -33.98 4.96
C VAL A 80 -17.19 -33.93 6.46
N VAL A 81 -17.07 -35.10 7.08
CA VAL A 81 -16.83 -35.23 8.53
C VAL A 81 -15.34 -35.35 8.84
N ASP A 82 -14.61 -36.15 8.06
CA ASP A 82 -13.18 -36.39 8.25
C ASP A 82 -12.35 -35.10 8.06
N GLN A 83 -11.41 -34.86 8.97
CA GLN A 83 -10.64 -33.61 9.00
C GLN A 83 -9.65 -33.50 7.81
N ASP A 84 -9.03 -34.60 7.41
CA ASP A 84 -8.11 -34.61 6.26
C ASP A 84 -8.87 -34.32 4.96
N ASP A 85 -10.09 -34.85 4.82
CA ASP A 85 -10.94 -34.54 3.70
C ASP A 85 -11.39 -33.07 3.68
N ARG A 86 -11.67 -32.46 4.85
CA ARG A 86 -11.97 -31.01 4.95
C ARG A 86 -10.78 -30.17 4.51
N LEU A 87 -9.57 -30.53 4.95
CA LEU A 87 -8.33 -29.88 4.52
C LEU A 87 -8.14 -29.99 3.00
N LEU A 88 -8.32 -31.19 2.44
CA LEU A 88 -8.15 -31.43 1.02
C LEU A 88 -9.17 -30.66 0.17
N VAL A 89 -10.44 -30.63 0.59
CA VAL A 89 -11.46 -29.82 -0.06
C VAL A 89 -11.08 -28.34 0.02
N GLY A 90 -10.78 -27.83 1.20
CA GLY A 90 -10.38 -26.43 1.39
C GLY A 90 -9.19 -26.03 0.51
N ALA A 91 -8.20 -26.91 0.36
CA ALA A 91 -7.08 -26.72 -0.54
C ALA A 91 -7.48 -26.64 -2.03
N TYR A 92 -8.41 -27.48 -2.49
CA TYR A 92 -8.93 -27.43 -3.87
C TYR A 92 -9.65 -26.12 -4.21
N PHE A 93 -10.24 -25.47 -3.21
CA PHE A 93 -10.90 -24.16 -3.32
C PHE A 93 -9.97 -22.99 -2.95
N SER A 94 -8.67 -23.25 -2.94
CA SER A 94 -7.62 -22.26 -2.67
C SER A 94 -6.62 -22.19 -3.82
N GLN A 95 -5.96 -21.05 -3.96
CA GLN A 95 -4.84 -20.85 -4.87
C GLN A 95 -3.69 -20.15 -4.13
N GLU A 96 -2.47 -20.48 -4.51
CA GLU A 96 -1.28 -19.75 -4.09
C GLU A 96 -1.08 -18.56 -5.04
N TYR A 97 -0.84 -17.36 -4.47
CA TYR A 97 -0.77 -16.12 -5.23
C TYR A 97 0.49 -15.33 -4.85
N ALA A 98 1.37 -15.10 -5.83
CA ALA A 98 2.60 -14.33 -5.64
C ALA A 98 2.30 -12.84 -5.80
N PHE A 99 2.26 -12.11 -4.68
CA PHE A 99 1.69 -10.76 -4.61
C PHE A 99 2.67 -9.63 -4.92
N GLU A 100 3.96 -9.92 -4.90
CA GLU A 100 5.05 -9.00 -5.23
C GLU A 100 6.01 -9.62 -6.24
N SER A 101 5.49 -10.43 -7.18
CA SER A 101 6.29 -11.14 -8.19
C SER A 101 6.66 -10.27 -9.39
N ALA A 102 5.81 -9.31 -9.76
CA ALA A 102 6.02 -8.47 -10.93
C ALA A 102 6.73 -7.16 -10.58
N ALA A 103 6.32 -6.51 -9.50
CA ALA A 103 6.87 -5.24 -9.09
C ALA A 103 6.66 -4.97 -7.59
N LEU A 104 7.57 -4.20 -6.98
CA LEU A 104 7.54 -3.80 -5.58
C LEU A 104 8.08 -2.37 -5.42
N PHE A 105 7.18 -1.38 -5.45
CA PHE A 105 7.53 0.03 -5.72
C PHE A 105 6.61 1.00 -4.95
N ASN A 106 6.62 2.29 -5.32
CA ASN A 106 5.89 3.40 -4.71
C ASN A 106 5.96 3.43 -3.18
N PRO A 107 7.18 3.57 -2.62
CA PRO A 107 7.39 3.47 -1.20
C PRO A 107 6.87 4.70 -0.45
N SER A 108 6.22 4.47 0.69
CA SER A 108 6.02 5.48 1.74
C SER A 108 6.67 5.01 3.02
N ILE A 109 7.18 5.94 3.82
CA ILE A 109 7.94 5.66 5.03
C ILE A 109 7.43 6.50 6.20
N VAL A 110 7.38 5.91 7.38
CA VAL A 110 7.03 6.60 8.63
C VAL A 110 7.85 6.01 9.78
N GLU A 111 8.25 6.84 10.73
CA GLU A 111 8.87 6.36 11.96
C GLU A 111 7.88 5.51 12.76
N ILE A 112 8.31 4.39 13.36
CA ILE A 112 7.47 3.56 14.23
C ILE A 112 7.43 4.18 15.64
N PRO A 113 6.24 4.54 16.17
CA PRO A 113 6.15 5.14 17.50
C PRO A 113 6.71 4.25 18.61
N HIS A 114 7.32 4.88 19.61
CA HIS A 114 7.76 4.23 20.86
C HIS A 114 8.77 3.08 20.68
N ARG A 115 9.52 3.09 19.57
CA ARG A 115 10.64 2.18 19.31
C ARG A 115 11.94 2.94 19.04
N ASP A 116 12.27 3.88 19.92
CA ASP A 116 13.59 4.51 19.93
C ASP A 116 14.65 3.46 20.35
N PRO A 117 15.62 3.14 19.49
CA PRO A 117 16.69 2.20 19.83
C PRO A 117 17.64 2.71 20.92
N GLY A 118 17.65 4.02 21.19
CA GLY A 118 18.52 4.64 22.20
C GLY A 118 19.98 4.85 21.74
N ASP A 119 20.32 4.48 20.51
CA ASP A 119 21.63 4.67 19.89
C ASP A 119 21.69 5.90 18.95
N GLY A 120 20.59 6.66 18.89
CA GLY A 120 20.47 7.83 18.03
C GLY A 120 20.03 7.52 16.60
N SER A 121 19.76 6.26 16.26
CA SER A 121 19.05 5.84 15.04
C SER A 121 17.53 5.88 15.23
N ILE A 122 16.77 5.72 14.15
CA ILE A 122 15.31 5.61 14.19
C ILE A 122 14.83 4.33 13.53
N ARG A 123 13.73 3.78 14.05
CA ARG A 123 13.02 2.65 13.46
C ARG A 123 11.90 3.14 12.57
N PHE A 124 11.79 2.57 11.38
CA PHE A 124 10.76 2.95 10.43
C PHE A 124 9.95 1.76 9.94
N LEU A 125 8.74 2.08 9.49
CA LEU A 125 7.87 1.26 8.68
C LEU A 125 7.89 1.82 7.26
N LEU A 126 8.04 0.93 6.30
CA LEU A 126 8.00 1.22 4.87
C LEU A 126 6.83 0.45 4.26
N SER A 127 5.85 1.14 3.70
CA SER A 127 4.84 0.51 2.85
C SER A 127 5.27 0.53 1.40
N LEU A 128 4.99 -0.55 0.68
CA LEU A 128 5.29 -0.72 -0.73
C LEU A 128 4.04 -1.22 -1.45
N ARG A 129 3.90 -0.81 -2.70
CA ARG A 129 2.92 -1.36 -3.63
C ARG A 129 3.48 -2.64 -4.23
N GLY A 130 2.86 -3.77 -3.91
CA GLY A 130 3.16 -5.08 -4.50
C GLY A 130 2.21 -5.37 -5.66
N VAL A 131 2.76 -5.72 -6.82
CA VAL A 131 2.00 -6.19 -7.99
C VAL A 131 2.33 -7.65 -8.26
N GLY A 132 1.28 -8.46 -8.30
CA GLY A 132 1.35 -9.90 -8.54
C GLY A 132 0.70 -10.31 -9.87
N GLU A 133 0.40 -11.61 -9.98
CA GLU A 133 -0.32 -12.17 -11.12
C GLU A 133 -1.66 -11.45 -11.36
N GLY A 134 -2.00 -11.16 -12.62
CA GLY A 134 -3.25 -10.45 -12.95
C GLY A 134 -3.25 -8.96 -12.61
N HIS A 135 -2.09 -8.38 -12.29
CA HIS A 135 -1.88 -6.94 -12.08
C HIS A 135 -2.72 -6.31 -10.97
N VAL A 136 -3.13 -7.11 -9.97
CA VAL A 136 -3.84 -6.60 -8.79
C VAL A 136 -2.82 -6.00 -7.83
N SER A 137 -3.02 -4.73 -7.48
CA SER A 137 -2.14 -4.01 -6.55
C SER A 137 -2.51 -4.28 -5.09
N SER A 138 -1.49 -4.52 -4.28
CA SER A 138 -1.58 -4.78 -2.84
C SER A 138 -0.61 -3.88 -2.08
N VAL A 139 -0.84 -3.70 -0.78
CA VAL A 139 0.12 -3.04 0.12
C VAL A 139 0.84 -4.10 0.94
N THR A 140 2.15 -4.06 0.91
CA THR A 140 3.06 -4.91 1.69
C THR A 140 4.03 -4.02 2.46
N PHE A 141 4.61 -4.54 3.54
CA PHE A 141 5.42 -3.73 4.44
C PHE A 141 6.85 -4.25 4.56
N ARG A 142 7.77 -3.34 4.90
CA ARG A 142 9.11 -3.63 5.40
C ARG A 142 9.34 -2.77 6.65
N SER A 143 10.28 -3.17 7.48
CA SER A 143 10.78 -2.36 8.58
C SER A 143 12.30 -2.28 8.51
N GLY A 144 12.85 -1.34 9.25
CA GLY A 144 14.29 -1.14 9.29
C GLY A 144 14.71 -0.10 10.29
N SER A 145 16.01 0.17 10.33
CA SER A 145 16.62 1.24 11.10
C SER A 145 17.47 2.14 10.23
N TRP A 146 17.54 3.41 10.60
CA TRP A 146 18.39 4.40 9.93
C TRP A 146 19.07 5.31 10.94
N ASP A 147 20.38 5.49 10.82
CA ASP A 147 21.21 6.29 11.74
C ASP A 147 21.16 7.81 11.48
N GLY A 148 20.49 8.25 10.41
CA GLY A 148 20.48 9.64 9.95
C GLY A 148 21.60 9.96 8.94
N GLY A 149 22.49 9.01 8.68
CA GLY A 149 23.59 9.08 7.71
C GLY A 149 23.38 8.09 6.57
N ASP A 150 24.40 7.29 6.28
CA ASP A 150 24.36 6.24 5.25
C ASP A 150 24.07 4.86 5.86
N GLY A 151 23.97 4.75 7.19
CA GLY A 151 23.66 3.53 7.91
C GLY A 151 22.17 3.21 7.83
N LEU A 152 21.74 2.66 6.70
CA LEU A 152 20.39 2.17 6.46
C LEU A 152 20.36 0.63 6.48
N VAL A 153 19.54 0.06 7.36
CA VAL A 153 19.33 -1.38 7.47
C VAL A 153 17.85 -1.68 7.23
N ILE A 154 17.57 -2.51 6.23
CA ILE A 154 16.24 -3.11 6.01
C ILE A 154 16.24 -4.47 6.70
N ASP A 155 15.25 -4.70 7.56
CA ASP A 155 15.12 -6.00 8.21
C ASP A 155 14.80 -7.09 7.17
N THR A 156 15.30 -8.29 7.41
CA THR A 156 15.01 -9.44 6.55
C THR A 156 13.51 -9.70 6.53
N ALA A 157 12.90 -9.57 5.35
CA ALA A 157 11.49 -9.88 5.17
C ALA A 157 11.22 -11.36 5.41
N SER A 158 10.11 -11.65 6.08
CA SER A 158 9.60 -13.00 6.26
C SER A 158 9.23 -13.59 4.91
N GLY A 159 9.62 -14.84 4.64
CA GLY A 159 9.21 -15.56 3.42
C GLY A 159 7.70 -15.85 3.33
N GLN A 160 6.94 -15.48 4.38
CA GLN A 160 5.50 -15.70 4.50
C GLN A 160 4.74 -14.45 4.06
N GLY A 161 3.53 -14.67 3.54
CA GLY A 161 2.52 -13.62 3.33
C GLY A 161 1.21 -14.03 3.99
N VAL A 162 0.62 -13.12 4.75
CA VAL A 162 -0.60 -13.32 5.53
C VAL A 162 -1.53 -12.13 5.30
N PRO A 163 -2.65 -12.32 4.58
CA PRO A 163 -3.65 -11.27 4.48
C PRO A 163 -4.35 -11.09 5.84
N PRO A 164 -4.63 -9.85 6.26
CA PRO A 164 -5.35 -9.63 7.51
C PRO A 164 -6.80 -10.12 7.39
N ARG A 165 -7.39 -10.49 8.53
CA ARG A 165 -8.77 -10.95 8.61
C ARG A 165 -9.73 -9.78 8.75
N ILE A 166 -10.91 -9.88 8.15
CA ILE A 166 -11.99 -8.93 8.35
C ILE A 166 -12.59 -9.16 9.74
N GLU A 167 -12.44 -8.18 10.63
CA GLU A 167 -13.10 -8.16 11.95
C GLU A 167 -14.51 -7.60 11.83
N ARG A 168 -14.68 -6.51 11.06
CA ARG A 168 -15.95 -5.80 10.90
C ARG A 168 -16.04 -5.17 9.53
N GLN A 169 -17.22 -5.20 8.92
CA GLN A 169 -17.49 -4.52 7.65
C GLN A 169 -18.90 -3.93 7.68
N GLU A 170 -18.99 -2.61 7.59
CA GLU A 170 -20.26 -1.87 7.69
C GLU A 170 -20.20 -0.60 6.83
N GLN A 171 -21.33 -0.19 6.23
CA GLN A 171 -21.48 1.14 5.60
C GLN A 171 -20.31 1.58 4.69
N GLY A 172 -19.73 0.64 3.93
CA GLY A 172 -18.63 0.94 3.00
C GLY A 172 -17.25 1.11 3.63
N TRP A 173 -17.07 0.82 4.92
CA TRP A 173 -15.75 0.73 5.55
C TRP A 173 -15.48 -0.68 6.09
N VAL A 174 -14.20 -0.99 6.30
CA VAL A 174 -13.76 -2.29 6.82
C VAL A 174 -12.68 -2.14 7.89
N ARG A 175 -12.76 -3.00 8.91
CA ARG A 175 -11.73 -3.18 9.94
C ARG A 175 -11.05 -4.53 9.79
N LEU A 176 -9.73 -4.51 9.83
CA LEU A 176 -8.86 -5.64 9.57
C LEU A 176 -7.95 -5.92 10.76
N ARG A 177 -7.65 -7.20 11.00
CA ARG A 177 -6.74 -7.67 12.05
C ARG A 177 -5.66 -8.60 11.49
N SER A 178 -4.41 -8.33 11.84
CA SER A 178 -3.23 -9.12 11.49
C SER A 178 -2.78 -10.06 12.62
N ASP A 179 -3.71 -10.67 13.37
CA ASP A 179 -3.36 -11.55 14.51
C ASP A 179 -2.57 -12.81 14.09
N ASP A 180 -2.65 -13.22 12.83
CA ASP A 180 -1.88 -14.33 12.27
C ASP A 180 -0.49 -13.92 11.75
N SER A 181 -0.19 -12.62 11.73
CA SER A 181 1.09 -12.04 11.33
C SER A 181 2.00 -11.95 12.57
N GLU A 182 3.15 -12.59 12.53
CA GLU A 182 4.13 -12.52 13.63
C GLU A 182 5.15 -11.40 13.39
N ASP A 183 5.39 -11.05 12.12
CA ASP A 183 6.20 -9.93 11.67
C ASP A 183 5.40 -9.02 10.73
N ILE A 184 5.73 -7.72 10.67
CA ILE A 184 5.00 -6.75 9.83
C ILE A 184 5.18 -7.02 8.34
N SER A 185 6.33 -7.54 7.92
CA SER A 185 6.58 -7.86 6.52
C SER A 185 5.64 -8.94 5.98
N GLU A 186 5.04 -9.75 6.85
CA GLU A 186 4.07 -10.79 6.49
C GLU A 186 2.71 -10.22 6.13
N THR A 187 2.33 -9.06 6.68
CA THR A 187 1.00 -8.48 6.43
C THR A 187 0.92 -7.97 4.99
N VAL A 188 -0.08 -8.47 4.26
CA VAL A 188 -0.38 -8.02 2.89
C VAL A 188 -1.83 -7.57 2.79
N ILE A 189 -2.06 -6.29 2.53
CA ILE A 189 -3.40 -5.72 2.39
C ILE A 189 -3.81 -5.78 0.92
N PHE A 190 -4.80 -6.60 0.63
CA PHE A 190 -5.43 -6.68 -0.69
C PHE A 190 -6.67 -5.79 -0.77
N PRO A 191 -7.16 -5.50 -1.99
CA PRO A 191 -8.50 -5.00 -2.22
C PRO A 191 -9.58 -5.81 -1.49
N ILE A 192 -10.41 -5.10 -0.73
CA ILE A 192 -11.55 -5.68 0.00
C ILE A 192 -12.85 -4.99 -0.38
N LEU A 193 -12.82 -3.66 -0.51
CA LEU A 193 -14.00 -2.89 -0.90
C LEU A 193 -14.18 -2.89 -2.42
N PRO A 194 -15.43 -2.78 -2.93
CA PRO A 194 -15.69 -2.73 -4.37
C PRO A 194 -14.90 -1.65 -5.12
N SER A 195 -14.70 -0.48 -4.50
CA SER A 195 -13.93 0.63 -5.04
C SER A 195 -12.45 0.31 -5.27
N GLN A 196 -11.95 -0.76 -4.67
CA GLN A 196 -10.54 -1.15 -4.71
C GLN A 196 -10.30 -2.33 -5.63
N ARG A 197 -11.32 -2.84 -6.34
CA ARG A 197 -11.30 -4.15 -7.02
C ARG A 197 -10.05 -4.41 -7.85
N GLN A 198 -9.47 -3.37 -8.47
CA GLN A 198 -8.26 -3.46 -9.29
C GLN A 198 -6.98 -3.07 -8.54
N GLY A 199 -7.08 -2.37 -7.40
CA GLY A 199 -5.92 -2.09 -6.56
C GLY A 199 -6.16 -1.17 -5.37
N VAL A 200 -5.30 -1.36 -4.38
CA VAL A 200 -4.96 -0.38 -3.34
C VAL A 200 -3.60 0.20 -3.73
N GLU A 201 -3.55 1.46 -4.15
CA GLU A 201 -2.38 2.05 -4.81
C GLU A 201 -1.79 3.22 -4.02
N ASP A 202 -0.47 3.35 -4.05
CA ASP A 202 0.28 4.56 -3.69
C ASP A 202 -0.06 5.12 -2.30
N LEU A 203 -0.01 4.24 -1.29
CA LEU A 203 -0.25 4.57 0.11
C LEU A 203 0.77 5.58 0.62
N ARG A 204 0.28 6.70 1.17
CA ARG A 204 1.05 7.79 1.78
C ARG A 204 0.80 7.80 3.27
N LEU A 205 1.78 7.33 4.04
CA LEU A 205 1.71 7.25 5.50
C LEU A 205 2.21 8.54 6.15
N VAL A 206 1.58 8.90 7.26
CA VAL A 206 2.00 9.98 8.14
C VAL A 206 1.81 9.58 9.58
N ARG A 207 2.75 9.99 10.44
CA ARG A 207 2.51 10.02 11.87
C ARG A 207 1.74 11.30 12.19
N PHE A 208 0.47 11.14 12.51
CA PHE A 208 -0.41 12.25 12.83
C PHE A 208 -0.46 12.46 14.35
N THR A 209 -0.26 13.70 14.79
CA THR A 209 -0.41 14.12 16.19
C THR A 209 -1.67 14.98 16.33
N ASP A 210 -2.63 14.51 17.13
CA ASP A 210 -3.86 15.26 17.40
C ASP A 210 -3.66 16.29 18.54
N HIS A 211 -4.65 17.14 18.77
CA HIS A 211 -4.60 18.25 19.74
C HIS A 211 -4.38 17.81 21.20
N ASP A 212 -4.76 16.58 21.53
CA ASP A 212 -4.54 15.95 22.84
C ASP A 212 -3.14 15.31 22.96
N GLY A 213 -2.31 15.41 21.92
CA GLY A 213 -0.99 14.80 21.84
C GLY A 213 -1.02 13.32 21.44
N ALA A 214 -2.19 12.73 21.19
CA ALA A 214 -2.28 11.35 20.75
C ALA A 214 -1.66 11.19 19.36
N GLN A 215 -0.77 10.21 19.23
CA GLN A 215 -0.12 9.87 17.96
C GLN A 215 -0.79 8.65 17.32
N SER A 216 -0.99 8.71 16.01
CA SER A 216 -1.44 7.56 15.22
C SER A 216 -0.81 7.54 13.84
N VAL A 217 -0.72 6.37 13.22
CA VAL A 217 -0.31 6.27 11.82
C VAL A 217 -1.56 6.30 10.95
N ILE A 218 -1.61 7.30 10.09
CA ILE A 218 -2.70 7.51 9.14
C ILE A 218 -2.10 7.44 7.74
N GLY A 219 -2.82 6.81 6.83
CA GLY A 219 -2.46 6.71 5.43
C GLY A 219 -3.59 7.15 4.54
N THR A 220 -3.25 7.74 3.40
CA THR A 220 -4.17 7.96 2.28
C THR A 220 -3.67 7.17 1.07
N TYR A 221 -4.58 6.56 0.34
CA TYR A 221 -4.24 5.77 -0.85
C TYR A 221 -5.27 5.97 -1.94
N THR A 222 -4.91 5.57 -3.15
CA THR A 222 -5.83 5.54 -4.28
C THR A 222 -6.50 4.18 -4.35
N ALA A 223 -7.82 4.14 -4.20
CA ALA A 223 -8.63 2.97 -4.51
C ALA A 223 -9.03 3.01 -5.99
N PHE A 224 -8.78 1.92 -6.72
CA PHE A 224 -9.09 1.80 -8.14
C PHE A 224 -9.94 0.57 -8.43
N ASP A 225 -11.07 0.76 -9.13
CA ASP A 225 -12.00 -0.33 -9.47
C ASP A 225 -11.81 -0.88 -10.90
N GLY A 226 -10.86 -0.32 -11.67
CA GLY A 226 -10.64 -0.60 -13.09
C GLY A 226 -11.13 0.51 -14.03
N SER A 227 -11.95 1.43 -13.52
CA SER A 227 -12.53 2.55 -14.27
C SER A 227 -12.37 3.89 -13.55
N THR A 228 -12.68 3.92 -12.26
CA THR A 228 -12.73 5.12 -11.44
C THR A 228 -11.71 5.01 -10.34
N ALA A 229 -11.06 6.12 -10.03
CA ALA A 229 -10.14 6.23 -8.91
C ALA A 229 -10.67 7.24 -7.90
N ARG A 230 -10.40 6.96 -6.62
CA ARG A 230 -10.72 7.88 -5.52
C ARG A 230 -9.70 7.76 -4.40
N ALA A 231 -9.65 8.78 -3.55
CA ALA A 231 -8.87 8.71 -2.33
C ALA A 231 -9.64 7.97 -1.22
N GLU A 232 -8.93 7.13 -0.49
CA GLU A 232 -9.43 6.44 0.70
C GLU A 232 -8.39 6.52 1.83
N LEU A 233 -8.87 6.36 3.05
CA LEU A 233 -8.08 6.40 4.28
C LEU A 233 -7.73 4.98 4.73
N LEU A 234 -6.49 4.78 5.16
CA LEU A 234 -6.03 3.63 5.94
C LEU A 234 -5.58 4.15 7.30
N ARG A 235 -6.20 3.71 8.39
CA ARG A 235 -5.78 4.08 9.75
C ARG A 235 -5.30 2.86 10.50
N GLY A 236 -4.10 2.90 11.06
CA GLY A 236 -3.57 1.84 11.90
C GLY A 236 -2.80 2.43 13.08
N ILE A 237 -3.12 2.02 14.30
CA ILE A 237 -2.47 2.58 15.50
C ILE A 237 -1.22 1.78 15.86
N ASP A 238 -1.16 0.51 15.47
CA ASP A 238 -0.23 -0.46 16.06
C ASP A 238 0.32 -1.49 15.06
N VAL A 239 0.15 -1.27 13.75
CA VAL A 239 0.52 -2.23 12.68
C VAL A 239 -0.10 -3.63 12.84
N ARG A 240 -1.12 -3.78 13.69
CA ARG A 240 -1.91 -5.00 13.88
C ARG A 240 -3.36 -4.84 13.48
N THR A 241 -3.90 -3.64 13.65
CA THR A 241 -5.27 -3.29 13.27
C THR A 241 -5.25 -2.22 12.18
N TYR A 242 -6.08 -2.40 11.15
CA TYR A 242 -6.22 -1.45 10.05
C TYR A 242 -7.69 -1.14 9.80
N GLU A 243 -8.04 0.14 9.69
CA GLU A 243 -9.35 0.58 9.23
C GLU A 243 -9.20 1.20 7.84
N MET A 244 -9.99 0.72 6.88
CA MET A 244 -10.05 1.27 5.53
C MET A 244 -11.40 1.97 5.35
N ARG A 245 -11.36 3.28 5.06
CA ARG A 245 -12.56 4.13 4.96
C ARG A 245 -12.53 4.97 3.69
N PRO A 246 -13.65 5.10 2.98
CA PRO A 246 -13.74 6.01 1.85
C PRO A 246 -13.67 7.48 2.29
N LEU A 247 -12.92 8.32 1.56
CA LEU A 247 -13.06 9.77 1.67
C LEU A 247 -14.23 10.24 0.81
N VAL A 248 -15.01 11.21 1.30
CA VAL A 248 -16.20 11.73 0.62
C VAL A 248 -16.12 13.25 0.43
N GLY A 249 -17.03 13.80 -0.37
CA GLY A 249 -17.07 15.24 -0.69
C GLY A 249 -16.46 15.55 -2.05
N ALA A 250 -16.61 16.82 -2.48
CA ALA A 250 -16.23 17.28 -3.81
C ALA A 250 -14.74 17.06 -4.14
N MET A 251 -13.86 17.03 -3.13
CA MET A 251 -12.42 16.90 -3.31
C MET A 251 -11.88 15.47 -3.20
N ALA A 252 -12.73 14.47 -2.91
CA ALA A 252 -12.29 13.10 -2.62
C ALA A 252 -12.22 12.17 -3.85
N GLY A 253 -12.77 12.60 -5.00
CA GLY A 253 -12.80 11.82 -6.25
C GLY A 253 -11.49 11.79 -7.04
N TYR A 254 -10.36 12.16 -6.42
CA TYR A 254 -9.08 12.36 -7.09
C TYR A 254 -7.96 11.54 -6.42
N LYS A 255 -6.76 11.58 -7.01
CA LYS A 255 -5.59 10.80 -6.57
C LYS A 255 -4.59 11.66 -5.82
N GLY A 256 -3.70 11.01 -5.07
CA GLY A 256 -2.51 11.65 -4.50
C GLY A 256 -2.81 12.63 -3.37
N MET A 257 -3.86 12.39 -2.58
CA MET A 257 -4.10 13.15 -1.35
C MET A 257 -3.08 12.76 -0.29
N ALA A 258 -2.48 13.71 0.43
CA ALA A 258 -1.50 13.47 1.50
C ALA A 258 -1.79 14.36 2.71
N LEU A 259 -1.95 13.76 3.88
CA LEU A 259 -2.32 14.43 5.13
C LEU A 259 -1.11 15.11 5.78
N PHE A 260 -1.27 16.35 6.23
CA PHE A 260 -0.28 17.01 7.08
C PHE A 260 -0.17 16.30 8.44
N PRO A 261 1.00 16.29 9.11
CA PRO A 261 1.23 15.52 10.34
C PRO A 261 0.49 16.06 11.58
N ARG A 262 -0.19 17.20 11.46
CA ARG A 262 -1.05 17.80 12.48
C ARG A 262 -2.08 18.70 11.83
N ARG A 263 -3.06 19.14 12.62
CA ARG A 263 -4.01 20.19 12.23
C ARG A 263 -3.28 21.53 12.03
N ILE A 264 -3.79 22.34 11.10
CA ILE A 264 -3.38 23.73 10.87
C ILE A 264 -4.62 24.59 11.07
N ASP A 265 -4.53 25.59 11.96
CA ASP A 265 -5.66 26.40 12.41
C ASP A 265 -6.88 25.57 12.84
N GLY A 266 -6.63 24.48 13.57
CA GLY A 266 -7.67 23.59 14.10
C GLY A 266 -8.31 22.65 13.08
N ARG A 267 -7.94 22.72 11.79
CA ARG A 267 -8.50 21.90 10.71
C ARG A 267 -7.53 20.83 10.23
N TYR A 268 -8.07 19.72 9.75
CA TYR A 268 -7.30 18.76 8.98
C TYR A 268 -6.93 19.38 7.64
N THR A 269 -5.68 19.17 7.23
CA THR A 269 -5.15 19.73 5.98
C THR A 269 -4.53 18.63 5.15
N MET A 270 -4.80 18.60 3.85
CA MET A 270 -4.19 17.68 2.89
C MET A 270 -3.62 18.44 1.69
N LEU A 271 -2.54 17.93 1.11
CA LEU A 271 -2.17 18.25 -0.26
C LEU A 271 -2.84 17.28 -1.23
N GLY A 272 -3.14 17.73 -2.46
CA GLY A 272 -3.73 16.90 -3.51
C GLY A 272 -3.43 17.41 -4.93
N ARG A 273 -4.04 16.77 -5.94
CA ARG A 273 -4.07 17.22 -7.33
C ARG A 273 -5.48 17.08 -7.91
N GLN A 274 -6.31 18.12 -7.76
CA GLN A 274 -7.77 18.05 -7.94
C GLN A 274 -8.19 18.41 -9.36
N ASP A 275 -7.38 19.20 -10.06
CA ASP A 275 -7.53 19.55 -11.48
C ASP A 275 -6.71 18.63 -12.40
N SER A 276 -6.09 17.58 -11.85
CA SER A 276 -5.14 16.70 -12.52
C SER A 276 -3.81 17.35 -12.97
N GLU A 277 -3.55 18.61 -12.62
CA GLU A 277 -2.39 19.38 -13.09
C GLU A 277 -1.60 20.02 -11.95
N SER A 278 -2.26 20.75 -11.06
CA SER A 278 -1.64 21.60 -10.05
C SER A 278 -1.60 20.95 -8.67
N LEU A 279 -0.75 21.44 -7.78
CA LEU A 279 -0.80 21.10 -6.38
C LEU A 279 -1.90 21.92 -5.69
N TRP A 280 -2.76 21.24 -4.93
CA TRP A 280 -3.86 21.84 -4.19
C TRP A 280 -3.66 21.69 -2.68
N LEU A 281 -4.11 22.69 -1.93
CA LEU A 281 -4.29 22.63 -0.48
C LEU A 281 -5.77 22.43 -0.18
N LEU A 282 -6.09 21.41 0.59
CA LEU A 282 -7.44 21.03 0.97
C LEU A 282 -7.57 21.17 2.49
N GLN A 283 -8.73 21.62 2.96
CA GLN A 283 -9.01 21.76 4.39
C GLN A 283 -10.34 21.12 4.76
N SER A 284 -10.42 20.58 5.97
CA SER A 284 -11.65 20.01 6.51
C SER A 284 -11.69 19.99 8.04
N ASP A 285 -12.90 20.02 8.60
CA ASP A 285 -13.14 19.83 10.03
C ASP A 285 -13.09 18.34 10.44
N THR A 286 -13.21 17.42 9.49
CA THR A 286 -13.22 15.96 9.71
C THR A 286 -12.22 15.27 8.78
N LEU A 287 -11.75 14.07 9.15
CA LEU A 287 -10.83 13.31 8.29
C LEU A 287 -11.53 12.72 7.07
N GLU A 288 -12.84 12.48 7.15
CA GLU A 288 -13.59 11.71 6.16
C GLU A 288 -14.19 12.55 5.04
N ARG A 289 -14.58 13.81 5.28
CA ARG A 289 -15.28 14.65 4.30
C ARG A 289 -14.42 15.83 3.85
N TRP A 290 -14.22 15.99 2.55
CA TRP A 290 -13.39 17.04 1.95
C TRP A 290 -14.17 17.77 0.84
N GLU A 291 -14.63 18.98 1.12
CA GLU A 291 -15.45 19.78 0.19
C GLU A 291 -14.68 20.94 -0.44
N GLU A 292 -13.70 21.50 0.28
CA GLU A 292 -13.04 22.76 -0.09
C GLU A 292 -11.55 22.55 -0.37
N GLY A 293 -11.03 23.34 -1.31
CA GLY A 293 -9.62 23.36 -1.65
C GLY A 293 -9.27 24.51 -2.59
N VAL A 294 -7.99 24.87 -2.61
CA VAL A 294 -7.44 25.91 -3.49
C VAL A 294 -6.16 25.42 -4.17
N PRO A 295 -5.93 25.75 -5.45
CA PRO A 295 -4.65 25.50 -6.10
C PRO A 295 -3.58 26.42 -5.49
N ILE A 296 -2.44 25.87 -5.13
CA ILE A 296 -1.33 26.61 -4.49
C ILE A 296 -0.06 26.64 -5.34
N MET A 297 0.11 25.69 -6.25
CA MET A 297 1.30 25.61 -7.10
C MET A 297 1.00 24.95 -8.44
N ALA A 298 1.02 25.75 -9.52
CA ALA A 298 0.92 25.25 -10.89
C ALA A 298 2.31 24.95 -11.49
N PRO A 299 2.39 24.11 -12.54
CA PRO A 299 3.61 23.90 -13.31
C PRO A 299 4.30 25.20 -13.75
N ARG A 300 5.63 25.28 -13.61
CA ARG A 300 6.47 26.42 -14.01
C ARG A 300 7.75 26.02 -14.72
N TYR A 301 8.29 24.83 -14.45
CA TYR A 301 9.53 24.35 -15.05
C TYR A 301 9.29 23.20 -16.05
N PRO A 302 10.17 23.01 -17.07
CA PRO A 302 9.93 22.02 -18.12
C PRO A 302 9.72 20.58 -17.67
N TRP A 303 10.28 20.19 -16.53
CA TRP A 303 10.16 18.85 -15.96
C TRP A 303 8.80 18.60 -15.28
N GLU A 304 7.98 19.64 -15.10
CA GLU A 304 6.67 19.58 -14.44
C GLU A 304 5.51 20.11 -15.32
N PHE A 305 5.78 20.53 -16.58
CA PHE A 305 4.80 21.17 -17.47
C PHE A 305 3.53 20.37 -17.75
N VAL A 306 3.53 19.05 -17.62
CA VAL A 306 2.32 18.24 -17.81
C VAL A 306 1.47 18.23 -16.54
N GLN A 307 2.11 18.09 -15.38
CA GLN A 307 1.46 18.08 -14.06
C GLN A 307 2.51 18.04 -12.94
N ILE A 308 2.08 18.50 -11.76
CA ILE A 308 2.78 18.36 -10.47
C ILE A 308 1.87 17.69 -9.44
N GLY A 309 2.45 16.93 -8.51
CA GLY A 309 1.75 16.50 -7.31
C GLY A 309 2.71 16.28 -6.15
N ASN A 310 2.16 16.04 -4.95
CA ASN A 310 2.98 15.63 -3.81
C ASN A 310 3.39 14.16 -3.95
N CYS A 311 4.61 13.86 -3.49
CA CYS A 311 5.03 12.48 -3.26
C CYS A 311 4.26 11.93 -2.06
N GLY A 312 4.33 12.59 -0.91
CA GLY A 312 3.62 12.18 0.30
C GLY A 312 3.38 13.34 1.25
N SER A 313 3.23 13.02 2.52
CA SER A 313 2.91 13.99 3.56
C SER A 313 4.00 15.05 3.73
N PRO A 314 3.63 16.34 3.90
CA PRO A 314 4.57 17.41 4.23
C PRO A 314 5.33 17.13 5.52
N ILE A 315 6.60 17.54 5.55
CA ILE A 315 7.51 17.39 6.69
C ILE A 315 7.66 18.76 7.35
N GLU A 316 7.34 18.85 8.64
CA GLU A 316 7.56 20.07 9.42
C GLU A 316 9.07 20.25 9.70
N ILE A 317 9.62 21.39 9.28
CA ILE A 317 11.00 21.82 9.56
C ILE A 317 11.02 23.26 10.08
N ASP A 318 12.17 23.72 10.58
CA ASP A 318 12.35 25.05 11.16
C ASP A 318 12.08 26.20 10.16
N GLU A 319 12.09 25.93 8.86
CA GLU A 319 11.88 26.89 7.79
C GLU A 319 10.44 26.89 7.23
N GLY A 320 9.63 25.86 7.55
CA GLY A 320 8.29 25.70 6.99
C GLY A 320 7.88 24.24 6.81
N TRP A 321 7.06 23.98 5.80
CA TRP A 321 6.70 22.63 5.38
C TRP A 321 7.53 22.21 4.16
N LEU A 322 8.45 21.28 4.35
CA LEU A 322 9.16 20.64 3.24
C LEU A 322 8.26 19.62 2.56
N VAL A 323 8.04 19.78 1.26
CA VAL A 323 7.18 18.91 0.46
C VAL A 323 7.99 18.34 -0.69
N PHE A 324 8.17 17.02 -0.72
CA PHE A 324 8.63 16.33 -1.92
C PHE A 324 7.51 16.26 -2.93
N THR A 325 7.82 16.58 -4.18
CA THR A 325 6.87 16.64 -5.29
C THR A 325 7.33 15.74 -6.41
N HIS A 326 6.39 15.21 -7.18
CA HIS A 326 6.68 14.63 -8.49
C HIS A 326 6.21 15.58 -9.59
N GLY A 327 6.95 15.66 -10.67
CA GLY A 327 6.63 16.42 -11.87
C GLY A 327 6.68 15.53 -13.10
N VAL A 328 5.84 15.83 -14.09
CA VAL A 328 5.80 15.10 -15.37
C VAL A 328 6.22 16.01 -16.51
N GLY A 329 7.23 15.57 -17.25
CA GLY A 329 7.82 16.31 -18.36
C GLY A 329 7.94 15.47 -19.64
N LEU A 330 9.06 15.65 -20.33
CA LEU A 330 9.35 15.04 -21.63
C LEU A 330 9.19 13.52 -21.61
N VAL A 331 8.53 12.98 -22.63
CA VAL A 331 8.31 11.53 -22.80
C VAL A 331 7.67 10.90 -21.55
N ARG A 332 6.73 11.62 -20.93
CA ARG A 332 6.07 11.21 -19.68
C ARG A 332 7.08 10.89 -18.56
N GLY A 333 8.22 11.59 -18.55
CA GLY A 333 9.25 11.41 -17.53
C GLY A 333 8.75 11.91 -16.19
N TYR A 334 8.62 11.00 -15.22
CA TYR A 334 8.32 11.35 -13.84
C TYR A 334 9.63 11.58 -13.10
N CYS A 335 9.78 12.77 -12.54
CA CYS A 335 10.92 13.17 -11.75
C CYS A 335 10.48 13.66 -10.37
N ILE A 336 11.39 13.65 -9.40
CA ILE A 336 11.12 14.15 -8.04
C ILE A 336 11.80 15.51 -7.87
N GLY A 337 11.06 16.49 -7.37
CA GLY A 337 11.55 17.78 -6.89
C GLY A 337 11.08 18.04 -5.45
N ALA A 338 11.18 19.29 -5.01
CA ALA A 338 10.66 19.70 -3.71
C ALA A 338 10.24 21.18 -3.69
N CYS A 339 9.36 21.51 -2.76
CA CYS A 339 9.02 22.89 -2.42
C CYS A 339 8.95 23.09 -0.91
N LEU A 340 9.02 24.36 -0.52
CA LEU A 340 8.83 24.83 0.85
C LEU A 340 7.56 25.66 0.92
N LEU A 341 6.64 25.29 1.80
CA LEU A 341 5.44 26.08 2.10
C LEU A 341 5.61 26.80 3.44
N ASP A 342 4.96 27.95 3.59
CA ASP A 342 4.93 28.68 4.86
C ASP A 342 4.25 27.84 5.95
N ARG A 343 4.80 27.89 7.18
CA ARG A 343 4.37 27.04 8.29
C ARG A 343 2.93 27.32 8.72
N ASP A 344 2.60 28.60 8.81
CA ASP A 344 1.34 29.09 9.37
C ASP A 344 0.30 29.23 8.25
N ASP A 345 0.74 29.62 7.05
CA ASP A 345 -0.12 29.74 5.87
C ASP A 345 0.39 28.87 4.71
N PRO A 346 0.09 27.55 4.69
CA PRO A 346 0.58 26.63 3.67
C PRO A 346 0.02 26.91 2.26
N THR A 347 -0.81 27.94 2.07
CA THR A 347 -1.17 28.44 0.73
C THR A 347 -0.01 29.18 0.06
N LYS A 348 0.98 29.64 0.84
CA LYS A 348 2.15 30.37 0.35
C LYS A 348 3.30 29.41 0.06
N VAL A 349 3.66 29.29 -1.22
CA VAL A 349 4.89 28.63 -1.64
C VAL A 349 6.06 29.61 -1.46
N LEU A 350 6.97 29.29 -0.54
CA LEU A 350 8.13 30.11 -0.23
C LEU A 350 9.25 29.91 -1.25
N ALA A 351 9.50 28.67 -1.65
CA ALA A 351 10.51 28.32 -2.63
C ALA A 351 10.21 26.96 -3.28
N ARG A 352 10.75 26.71 -4.48
CA ARG A 352 10.75 25.35 -5.09
C ARG A 352 11.97 25.07 -5.94
N THR A 353 12.28 23.80 -6.14
CA THR A 353 13.41 23.37 -6.96
C THR A 353 13.18 23.70 -8.45
N PRO A 354 14.09 24.43 -9.13
CA PRO A 354 13.96 24.74 -10.56
C PRO A 354 14.28 23.54 -11.47
N SER A 355 15.04 22.58 -10.95
CA SER A 355 15.40 21.33 -11.61
C SER A 355 15.02 20.14 -10.72
N PRO A 356 14.80 18.95 -11.28
CA PRO A 356 14.57 17.76 -10.47
C PRO A 356 15.72 17.47 -9.51
N LEU A 357 15.38 16.98 -8.32
CA LEU A 357 16.31 16.39 -7.36
C LEU A 357 16.70 14.96 -7.77
N LEU A 358 15.72 14.20 -8.28
CA LEU A 358 15.92 12.86 -8.83
C LEU A 358 15.24 12.76 -10.19
N PHE A 359 15.94 12.15 -11.14
CA PHE A 359 15.44 11.84 -12.47
C PHE A 359 15.87 10.42 -12.83
N PRO A 360 15.12 9.69 -13.69
CA PRO A 360 15.52 8.37 -14.13
C PRO A 360 16.84 8.45 -14.89
N SER A 361 17.91 7.83 -14.37
CA SER A 361 19.17 7.74 -15.12
C SER A 361 19.01 6.85 -16.36
N GLY A 362 20.00 6.87 -17.27
CA GLY A 362 19.96 6.02 -18.47
C GLY A 362 19.93 4.51 -18.15
N GLU A 363 20.50 4.10 -17.02
CA GLU A 363 20.50 2.71 -16.54
C GLU A 363 19.18 2.35 -15.82
N GLU A 364 18.50 3.34 -15.24
CA GLU A 364 17.25 3.21 -14.48
C GLU A 364 16.00 3.52 -15.32
N HIS A 365 16.17 3.60 -16.64
CA HIS A 365 15.11 4.02 -17.55
C HIS A 365 14.08 2.91 -17.84
N GLY A 366 14.51 1.65 -17.82
CA GLY A 366 13.68 0.48 -18.14
C GLY A 366 12.97 -0.11 -16.91
N GLY A 367 11.79 -0.69 -17.11
CA GLY A 367 11.04 -1.41 -16.08
C GLY A 367 9.56 -1.55 -16.44
N TYR A 368 8.71 -1.80 -15.44
CA TYR A 368 7.27 -1.97 -15.61
C TYR A 368 6.59 -0.75 -16.23
N VAL A 369 7.00 0.46 -15.81
CA VAL A 369 6.68 1.74 -16.45
C VAL A 369 8.00 2.51 -16.65
N PRO A 370 8.54 2.56 -17.88
CA PRO A 370 9.80 3.24 -18.15
C PRO A 370 9.77 4.74 -17.82
N ASN A 371 10.95 5.31 -17.58
CA ASN A 371 11.15 6.75 -17.38
C ASN A 371 10.43 7.33 -16.14
N VAL A 372 10.34 6.56 -15.05
CA VAL A 372 9.65 6.96 -13.82
C VAL A 372 10.55 6.91 -12.60
N THR A 373 10.62 8.02 -11.87
CA THR A 373 11.04 8.09 -10.47
C THR A 373 9.87 8.63 -9.66
N TYR A 374 9.43 7.88 -8.64
CA TYR A 374 8.22 8.23 -7.87
C TYR A 374 8.38 7.94 -6.38
N SER A 375 7.78 8.71 -5.49
CA SER A 375 7.80 8.42 -4.05
C SER A 375 6.43 8.68 -3.43
N CYS A 376 6.13 7.99 -2.34
CA CYS A 376 4.91 8.18 -1.55
C CYS A 376 5.17 8.76 -0.16
N GLY A 377 6.42 9.13 0.16
CA GLY A 377 6.77 9.74 1.44
C GLY A 377 8.28 9.79 1.69
N ALA A 378 8.68 10.62 2.65
CA ALA A 378 10.07 10.75 3.09
C ALA A 378 10.12 10.81 4.63
N LEU A 379 11.26 10.45 5.19
CA LEU A 379 11.49 10.39 6.62
C LEU A 379 12.53 11.44 7.03
N LEU A 380 12.19 12.28 8.00
CA LEU A 380 13.11 13.23 8.60
C LEU A 380 13.70 12.64 9.88
N HIS A 381 15.02 12.75 10.03
CA HIS A 381 15.72 12.53 11.28
C HIS A 381 16.68 13.68 11.53
N ARG A 382 16.43 14.49 12.56
CA ARG A 382 17.16 15.76 12.77
C ARG A 382 17.05 16.65 11.52
N ARG A 383 18.18 17.04 10.91
CA ARG A 383 18.23 17.79 9.64
C ARG A 383 18.63 16.91 8.44
N ARG A 384 18.38 15.61 8.51
CA ARG A 384 18.67 14.65 7.45
C ARG A 384 17.37 14.02 6.97
N VAL A 385 17.26 13.86 5.65
CA VAL A 385 16.11 13.25 5.01
C VAL A 385 16.52 11.93 4.38
N LEU A 386 15.73 10.89 4.63
CA LEU A 386 15.73 9.63 3.91
C LEU A 386 14.51 9.60 2.97
N LEU A 387 14.76 9.62 1.66
CA LEU A 387 13.75 9.56 0.62
C LEU A 387 13.78 8.17 -0.04
N PRO A 388 12.88 7.26 0.30
CA PRO A 388 12.66 6.08 -0.53
C PRO A 388 11.93 6.49 -1.82
N TYR A 389 12.31 5.90 -2.94
CA TYR A 389 11.68 6.16 -4.23
C TYR A 389 11.65 4.91 -5.11
N ALA A 390 10.63 4.82 -5.96
CA ALA A 390 10.44 3.84 -7.00
C ALA A 390 11.29 4.19 -8.23
N VAL A 391 11.78 3.15 -8.88
CA VAL A 391 12.42 3.20 -10.19
C VAL A 391 11.59 2.36 -11.16
N ALA A 392 11.14 3.01 -12.24
CA ALA A 392 10.41 2.42 -13.35
C ALA A 392 9.20 1.54 -12.97
N ASP A 393 8.52 1.88 -11.87
CA ASP A 393 7.44 1.10 -11.26
C ASP A 393 7.77 -0.40 -11.05
N GLU A 394 9.05 -0.72 -10.82
CA GLU A 394 9.51 -2.11 -10.69
C GLU A 394 10.08 -2.40 -9.30
N TYR A 395 10.96 -1.53 -8.82
CA TYR A 395 11.60 -1.67 -7.51
C TYR A 395 11.76 -0.32 -6.81
N SER A 396 12.15 -0.36 -5.54
CA SER A 396 12.45 0.84 -4.74
C SER A 396 13.93 0.93 -4.39
N ALA A 397 14.44 2.16 -4.37
CA ALA A 397 15.76 2.58 -3.91
C ALA A 397 15.61 3.67 -2.84
N PHE A 398 16.75 4.17 -2.33
CA PHE A 398 16.79 5.20 -1.29
C PHE A 398 17.79 6.30 -1.66
N ALA A 399 17.47 7.53 -1.32
CA ALA A 399 18.36 8.68 -1.37
C ALA A 399 18.42 9.36 0.00
N VAL A 400 19.58 9.93 0.33
CA VAL A 400 19.79 10.67 1.57
C VAL A 400 20.29 12.08 1.24
N ALA A 401 19.75 13.08 1.92
CA ALA A 401 20.18 14.48 1.79
C ALA A 401 20.10 15.20 3.13
N SER A 402 20.79 16.35 3.25
CA SER A 402 20.54 17.29 4.35
C SER A 402 19.41 18.26 3.98
N VAL A 403 18.67 18.74 4.99
CA VAL A 403 17.66 19.80 4.78
C VAL A 403 18.33 21.06 4.22
N ASP A 404 19.53 21.39 4.69
CA ASP A 404 20.29 22.56 4.26
C ASP A 404 20.63 22.52 2.76
N ASP A 405 21.10 21.36 2.27
CA ASP A 405 21.39 21.19 0.84
C ASP A 405 20.11 21.30 -0.01
N LEU A 406 19.01 20.69 0.45
CA LEU A 406 17.72 20.76 -0.23
C LEU A 406 17.22 22.20 -0.34
N LEU A 407 17.31 22.98 0.74
CA LEU A 407 16.89 24.38 0.76
C LEU A 407 17.81 25.24 -0.13
N SER A 408 19.11 24.95 -0.16
CA SER A 408 20.10 25.74 -0.91
C SER A 408 19.85 25.75 -2.43
N VAL A 409 19.14 24.75 -2.96
CA VAL A 409 18.84 24.62 -4.39
C VAL A 409 17.44 25.13 -4.76
N MET A 410 16.62 25.54 -3.80
CA MET A 410 15.29 26.13 -4.07
C MET A 410 15.40 27.61 -4.41
N ARG A 411 14.45 28.12 -5.22
CA ARG A 411 14.37 29.52 -5.64
C ARG A 411 13.01 30.14 -5.44
#